data_AF-A0A936M332-F1
#
_entry.id   AF-A0A936M332-F1
#
_cell.length_a   1.000
_cell.length_b   1.000
_cell.length_c   1.000
_cell.angle_alpha   90.00
_cell.angle_beta   90.00
_cell.angle_gamma   90.00
#
_symmetry.space_group_name_H-M   'P 1'
#
loop_
_entity.id
_entity.type
_entity.pdbx_description
1 polymer ?
#
loop_
_entity_poly.entity_id
_entity_poly.type
_entity_poly.pdbx_seq_one_letter_code
_entity_poly.pdbx_strand_id
1 'polypeptide(L)'
;MKDRLINRGWFVISVAVVWILTYFVSRGVLETADLSSTARIVVALIPAIPFAAFLWLWITNIGQLDEMERKIQMEALAFAFPMAILLLMVLGLLQLAIPLSPEDWSYRHVWSFLPLFYFAGLALAWRKYK
;
A
#
# COMPACT_ATOMS: atom_id res chain seq x y z
N MET A 1 -9.51 13.43 26.17
CA MET A 1 -8.58 13.59 25.02
C MET A 1 -7.96 12.25 24.61
N LYS A 2 -7.44 11.45 25.56
CA LYS A 2 -6.88 10.11 25.33
C LYS A 2 -7.84 9.14 24.63
N ASP A 3 -9.10 9.07 25.04
CA ASP A 3 -10.11 8.16 24.43
C ASP A 3 -10.41 8.51 22.97
N ARG A 4 -10.33 9.80 22.61
CA ARG A 4 -10.52 10.27 21.23
C ARG A 4 -9.37 9.83 20.31
N LEU A 5 -8.13 9.79 20.82
CA LEU A 5 -6.96 9.30 20.09
C LEU A 5 -7.01 7.77 19.91
N ILE A 6 -7.41 7.05 20.97
CA ILE A 6 -7.59 5.59 20.92
C ILE A 6 -8.68 5.20 19.91
N ASN A 7 -9.83 5.86 19.96
CA ASN A 7 -10.94 5.60 19.01
C ASN A 7 -10.55 5.91 17.56
N ARG A 8 -9.72 6.95 17.34
CA ARG A 8 -9.20 7.28 16.01
C ARG A 8 -8.22 6.20 15.50
N GLY A 9 -7.38 5.65 16.38
CA GLY A 9 -6.50 4.53 16.03
C GLY A 9 -7.28 3.27 15.62
N TRP A 10 -8.26 2.87 16.42
CA TRP A 10 -9.14 1.75 16.08
C TRP A 10 -9.86 1.95 14.76
N PHE A 11 -10.34 3.17 14.48
CA PHE A 11 -10.98 3.49 13.21
C PHE A 11 -10.06 3.29 12.01
N VAL A 12 -8.80 3.74 12.08
CA VAL A 12 -7.81 3.52 11.00
C VAL A 12 -7.57 2.02 10.78
N ILE A 13 -7.43 1.26 11.86
CA ILE A 13 -7.24 -0.19 11.80
C ILE A 13 -8.47 -0.86 11.17
N SER A 14 -9.69 -0.47 11.56
CA SER A 14 -10.92 -1.00 10.97
C SER A 14 -11.00 -0.72 9.46
N VAL A 15 -10.67 0.50 9.02
CA VAL A 15 -10.65 0.83 7.58
C VAL A 15 -9.59 0.01 6.83
N ALA A 16 -8.41 -0.19 7.41
CA ALA A 16 -7.38 -1.05 6.83
C ALA A 16 -7.84 -2.52 6.72
N VAL A 17 -8.51 -3.05 7.75
CA VAL A 17 -9.08 -4.40 7.73
C VAL A 17 -10.16 -4.54 6.67
N VAL A 18 -11.07 -3.56 6.55
CA VAL A 18 -12.09 -3.53 5.49
C VAL A 18 -11.43 -3.51 4.11
N TRP A 19 -10.38 -2.71 3.92
CA TRP A 19 -9.62 -2.71 2.68
C TRP A 19 -9.00 -4.09 2.37
N ILE A 20 -8.34 -4.73 3.34
CA ILE A 20 -7.75 -6.06 3.18
C ILE A 20 -8.83 -7.07 2.76
N LEU A 21 -9.95 -7.11 3.49
CA LEU A 21 -11.05 -8.02 3.22
C LEU A 21 -11.64 -7.80 1.82
N THR A 22 -11.94 -6.56 1.47
CA THR A 22 -12.47 -6.23 0.14
C THR A 22 -11.50 -6.59 -0.98
N TYR A 23 -10.19 -6.37 -0.81
CA TYR A 23 -9.18 -6.75 -1.79
C TYR A 23 -9.16 -8.27 -2.04
N PHE A 24 -9.07 -9.08 -0.98
CA PHE A 24 -9.00 -10.53 -1.12
C PHE A 24 -10.32 -11.15 -1.59
N VAL A 25 -11.47 -10.62 -1.16
CA VAL A 25 -12.78 -11.05 -1.66
C VAL A 25 -12.93 -10.70 -3.14
N SER A 26 -12.66 -9.45 -3.54
CA SER A 26 -12.70 -9.04 -4.95
C SER A 26 -11.78 -9.90 -5.80
N ARG A 27 -10.57 -10.19 -5.32
CA ARG A 27 -9.63 -11.09 -6.01
C ARG A 27 -10.22 -12.49 -6.21
N GLY A 28 -10.72 -13.12 -5.14
CA GLY A 28 -11.30 -14.46 -5.22
C GLY A 28 -12.48 -14.51 -6.20
N VAL A 29 -13.38 -13.54 -6.12
CA VAL A 29 -14.52 -13.41 -7.05
C VAL A 29 -14.04 -13.26 -8.50
N LEU A 30 -13.03 -12.44 -8.78
CA LEU A 30 -12.49 -12.24 -10.13
C LEU A 30 -11.74 -13.47 -10.68
N GLU A 31 -11.22 -14.33 -9.81
CA GLU A 31 -10.51 -15.55 -10.17
C GLU A 31 -11.46 -16.74 -10.40
N THR A 32 -12.61 -16.80 -9.71
CA THR A 32 -13.48 -17.99 -9.73
C THR A 32 -14.86 -17.78 -10.33
N ALA A 33 -15.42 -16.57 -10.30
CA ALA A 33 -16.79 -16.32 -10.73
C ALA A 33 -16.87 -16.01 -12.23
N ASP A 34 -17.86 -16.59 -12.90
CA ASP A 34 -18.23 -16.17 -14.25
C ASP A 34 -19.09 -14.91 -14.16
N LEU A 35 -18.50 -13.78 -14.56
CA LEU A 35 -19.09 -12.45 -14.45
C LEU A 35 -19.01 -11.76 -15.81
N SER A 36 -20.04 -10.97 -16.12
CA SER A 36 -19.99 -10.05 -17.25
C SER A 36 -18.83 -9.07 -17.12
N SER A 37 -18.32 -8.57 -18.25
CA SER A 37 -17.19 -7.62 -18.27
C SER A 37 -17.43 -6.40 -17.38
N THR A 38 -18.65 -5.86 -17.38
CA THR A 38 -19.03 -4.72 -16.53
C THR A 38 -18.95 -5.08 -15.04
N ALA A 39 -19.46 -6.25 -14.64
CA ALA A 39 -19.40 -6.69 -13.25
C ALA A 39 -17.95 -6.90 -12.78
N ARG A 40 -17.08 -7.45 -13.64
CA ARG A 40 -15.64 -7.60 -13.32
C ARG A 40 -14.97 -6.26 -13.05
N ILE A 41 -15.26 -5.24 -13.86
CA ILE A 41 -14.72 -3.88 -13.66
C ILE A 41 -15.20 -3.31 -12.32
N VAL A 42 -16.50 -3.42 -12.02
CA VAL A 42 -17.05 -2.95 -10.75
C VAL A 42 -16.36 -3.64 -9.57
N VAL A 43 -16.25 -4.97 -9.58
CA VAL A 43 -15.59 -5.74 -8.51
C VAL A 43 -14.12 -5.35 -8.33
N ALA A 44 -13.40 -5.08 -9.42
CA ALA A 44 -12.00 -4.64 -9.39
C ALA A 44 -11.82 -3.25 -8.76
N LEU A 45 -12.83 -2.38 -8.81
CA LEU A 45 -12.78 -1.02 -8.26
C LEU A 45 -13.22 -0.95 -6.79
N ILE A 46 -13.96 -1.93 -6.28
CA ILE A 46 -14.44 -1.95 -4.87
C ILE A 46 -13.31 -1.68 -3.86
N PRO A 47 -12.13 -2.34 -3.92
CA PRO A 47 -11.07 -2.15 -2.92
C PRO A 47 -10.47 -0.73 -2.95
N ALA A 48 -10.61 0.02 -4.05
CA ALA A 48 -10.08 1.37 -4.16
C ALA A 48 -10.75 2.34 -3.18
N ILE A 49 -12.03 2.13 -2.87
CA ILE A 49 -12.82 3.00 -1.96
C ILE A 49 -12.27 2.97 -0.52
N PRO A 50 -12.20 1.80 0.16
CA PRO A 50 -11.63 1.74 1.51
C PRO A 50 -10.12 2.05 1.51
N PHE A 51 -9.40 1.79 0.41
CA PHE A 51 -8.00 2.20 0.31
C PHE A 51 -7.83 3.72 0.28
N ALA A 52 -8.64 4.43 -0.52
CA ALA A 52 -8.62 5.89 -0.56
C ALA A 52 -8.97 6.49 0.81
N ALA A 53 -9.94 5.91 1.52
CA ALA A 53 -10.26 6.29 2.89
C ALA A 53 -9.09 6.05 3.85
N PHE A 54 -8.41 4.89 3.75
CA PHE A 54 -7.21 4.60 4.53
C PHE A 54 -6.09 5.62 4.26
N LEU A 55 -5.80 5.90 2.99
CA LEU A 55 -4.78 6.89 2.59
C LEU A 55 -5.10 8.28 3.13
N TRP A 56 -6.35 8.72 3.02
CA TRP A 56 -6.79 10.00 3.58
C TRP A 56 -6.54 10.08 5.09
N LEU A 57 -6.91 9.04 5.83
CA LEU A 57 -6.68 8.97 7.27
C LEU A 57 -5.19 8.93 7.60
N TRP A 58 -4.41 8.17 6.85
CA TRP A 58 -2.96 8.05 7.05
C TRP A 58 -2.25 9.39 6.82
N ILE A 59 -2.53 10.07 5.70
CA ILE A 59 -1.95 11.39 5.36
C ILE A 59 -2.32 12.43 6.43
N THR A 60 -3.60 12.49 6.81
CA THR A 60 -4.08 13.46 7.81
C THR A 60 -3.52 13.18 9.20
N ASN A 61 -3.24 11.91 9.54
CA ASN A 61 -2.57 11.55 10.79
C ASN A 61 -1.08 11.92 10.78
N ILE A 62 -0.38 11.76 9.66
CA ILE A 62 1.03 12.17 9.54
C ILE A 62 1.20 13.67 9.82
N GLY A 63 0.25 14.49 9.37
CA GLY A 63 0.26 15.93 9.64
C GLY A 63 0.09 16.31 11.12
N GLN A 64 -0.32 15.36 11.97
CA GLN A 64 -0.52 15.57 13.42
C GLN A 64 0.63 15.03 14.27
N LEU A 65 1.62 14.37 13.65
CA LEU A 65 2.81 13.88 14.33
C LEU A 65 3.70 15.05 14.74
N ASP A 66 4.55 14.81 15.75
CA ASP A 66 5.59 15.78 16.10
C ASP A 66 6.63 15.94 14.97
N GLU A 67 7.52 16.92 15.11
CA GLU A 67 8.52 17.20 14.07
C GLU A 67 9.48 16.02 13.83
N MET A 68 9.82 15.27 14.89
CA MET A 68 10.74 14.14 14.82
C MET A 68 10.10 12.95 14.11
N GLU A 69 8.91 12.55 14.53
CA GLU A 69 8.10 11.52 13.90
C GLU A 69 7.80 11.87 12.44
N ARG A 70 7.44 13.12 12.14
CA ARG A 70 7.23 13.56 10.75
C ARG A 70 8.52 13.47 9.93
N LYS A 71 9.67 13.81 10.51
CA LYS A 71 10.98 13.68 9.84
C LYS A 71 11.31 12.22 9.52
N ILE A 72 11.04 11.31 10.46
CA ILE A 72 11.18 9.86 10.26
C ILE A 72 10.31 9.39 9.09
N GLN A 73 9.04 9.82 9.04
CA GLN A 73 8.12 9.47 7.96
C GLN A 73 8.62 9.97 6.59
N MET A 74 9.15 11.20 6.56
CA MET A 74 9.73 11.79 5.36
C MET A 74 11.00 11.05 4.90
N GLU A 75 11.89 10.68 5.81
CA GLU A 75 13.07 9.88 5.47
C GLU A 75 12.69 8.49 4.94
N ALA A 76 11.67 7.86 5.54
CA ALA A 76 11.14 6.58 5.06
C ALA A 76 10.59 6.69 3.63
N LEU A 77 9.81 7.74 3.33
CA LEU A 77 9.31 8.00 1.98
C LEU A 77 10.42 8.36 0.98
N ALA A 78 11.41 9.15 1.42
CA ALA A 78 12.58 9.52 0.60
C ALA A 78 13.44 8.31 0.24
N PHE A 79 13.41 7.25 1.03
CA PHE A 79 14.01 5.96 0.69
C PHE A 79 13.08 5.11 -0.20
N ALA A 80 11.80 5.03 0.14
CA ALA A 80 10.84 4.16 -0.56
C ALA A 80 10.61 4.57 -2.01
N PHE A 81 10.53 5.88 -2.28
CA PHE A 81 10.29 6.43 -3.61
C PHE A 81 11.36 6.04 -4.65
N PRO A 82 12.66 6.31 -4.45
CA PRO A 82 13.69 5.89 -5.41
C PRO A 82 13.81 4.37 -5.52
N MET A 83 13.56 3.61 -4.44
CA MET A 83 13.52 2.14 -4.51
C MET A 83 12.38 1.63 -5.39
N ALA A 84 11.20 2.26 -5.31
CA ALA A 84 10.07 1.95 -6.18
C ALA A 84 10.39 2.25 -7.65
N ILE A 85 11.02 3.40 -7.93
CA ILE A 85 11.48 3.76 -9.29
C ILE A 85 12.48 2.72 -9.80
N LEU A 86 13.48 2.38 -8.99
CA LEU A 86 14.50 1.40 -9.34
C LEU A 86 13.86 0.05 -9.68
N LEU A 87 12.92 -0.43 -8.86
CA LEU A 87 12.19 -1.67 -9.11
C LEU A 87 11.46 -1.62 -10.46
N LEU A 88 10.68 -0.56 -10.72
CA LEU A 88 9.91 -0.44 -11.95
C LEU A 88 10.80 -0.33 -13.18
N MET A 89 11.90 0.42 -13.11
CA MET A 89 12.88 0.52 -14.20
C MET A 89 13.54 -0.82 -14.50
N VAL A 90 13.99 -1.53 -13.46
CA VAL A 90 14.63 -2.85 -13.62
C VAL A 90 13.64 -3.86 -14.18
N LEU A 91 12.40 -3.91 -13.67
CA LEU A 91 11.37 -4.79 -14.22
C LEU A 91 11.04 -4.46 -15.68
N GLY A 92 10.94 -3.17 -16.02
CA GLY A 92 10.71 -2.74 -17.40
C GLY A 92 11.82 -3.18 -18.35
N LEU A 93 13.09 -3.08 -17.94
CA LEU A 93 14.22 -3.58 -18.74
C LEU A 93 14.26 -5.11 -18.79
N LEU A 94 13.98 -5.79 -17.69
CA LEU A 94 13.93 -7.25 -17.64
C LEU A 94 12.85 -7.83 -18.55
N GLN A 95 11.69 -7.17 -18.68
CA GLN A 95 10.64 -7.58 -19.63
C GLN A 95 11.13 -7.61 -21.09
N LEU A 96 12.13 -6.79 -21.44
CA LEU A 96 12.75 -6.80 -22.76
C LEU A 96 13.86 -7.85 -22.89
N ALA A 97 14.54 -8.17 -21.79
CA ALA A 97 15.68 -9.06 -21.77
C ALA A 97 15.30 -10.54 -21.63
N ILE A 98 14.27 -10.85 -20.83
CA ILE A 98 13.83 -12.20 -20.51
C ILE A 98 12.30 -12.28 -20.37
N PRO A 99 11.68 -13.45 -20.64
CA PRO A 99 10.27 -13.65 -20.38
C PRO A 99 10.02 -13.62 -18.86
N LEU A 100 9.26 -12.63 -18.39
CA LEU A 100 8.78 -12.57 -17.01
C LEU A 100 7.38 -13.18 -16.93
N SER A 101 7.24 -14.26 -16.16
CA SER A 101 5.94 -14.89 -15.94
C SER A 101 4.99 -13.91 -15.24
N PRO A 102 3.76 -13.70 -15.76
CA PRO A 102 2.74 -12.93 -15.06
C PRO A 102 2.36 -13.52 -13.70
N GLU A 103 2.58 -14.82 -13.50
CA GLU A 103 2.34 -15.50 -12.22
C GLU A 103 3.28 -14.97 -11.12
N ASP A 104 4.54 -14.67 -11.45
CA ASP A 104 5.54 -14.17 -10.49
C ASP A 104 5.60 -12.64 -10.44
N TRP A 105 5.40 -11.97 -11.58
CA TRP A 105 5.72 -10.54 -11.76
C TRP A 105 4.55 -9.66 -12.21
N SER A 106 3.30 -10.15 -12.14
CA SER A 106 2.14 -9.27 -12.38
C SER A 106 2.07 -8.13 -11.36
N TYR A 107 1.31 -7.07 -11.69
CA TYR A 107 1.08 -5.92 -10.80
C TYR A 107 0.58 -6.31 -9.40
N ARG A 108 -0.07 -7.47 -9.26
CA ARG A 108 -0.50 -8.07 -7.97
C ARG A 108 0.65 -8.38 -7.01
N HIS A 109 1.85 -8.64 -7.53
CA HIS A 109 3.05 -8.89 -6.75
C HIS A 109 3.85 -7.61 -6.57
N VAL A 110 4.02 -6.83 -7.64
CA VAL A 110 4.84 -5.60 -7.66
C VAL A 110 4.39 -4.59 -6.61
N TRP A 111 3.08 -4.38 -6.41
CA TRP A 111 2.59 -3.37 -5.46
C TRP A 111 3.02 -3.67 -4.01
N SER A 112 3.23 -4.94 -3.65
CA SER A 112 3.62 -5.35 -2.30
C SER A 112 5.04 -4.91 -1.91
N PHE A 113 5.90 -4.65 -2.89
CA PHE A 113 7.24 -4.09 -2.65
C PHE A 113 7.18 -2.64 -2.16
N LEU A 114 6.15 -1.87 -2.54
CA LEU A 114 6.01 -0.46 -2.13
C LEU A 114 5.91 -0.31 -0.60
N PRO A 115 4.98 -0.98 0.12
CA PRO A 115 4.96 -0.92 1.58
C PRO A 115 6.22 -1.55 2.19
N LEU A 116 6.82 -2.59 1.58
CA LEU A 116 8.08 -3.17 2.07
C LEU A 116 9.22 -2.13 2.05
N PHE A 117 9.38 -1.38 0.96
CA PHE A 117 10.37 -0.31 0.87
C PHE A 117 10.12 0.80 1.89
N TYR A 118 8.85 1.18 2.09
CA TYR A 118 8.49 2.15 3.11
C TYR A 118 8.81 1.67 4.53
N PHE A 119 8.46 0.44 4.89
CA PHE A 119 8.80 -0.10 6.22
C PHE A 119 10.31 -0.30 6.41
N ALA A 120 11.04 -0.68 5.37
CA ALA A 120 12.50 -0.71 5.40
C ALA A 120 13.08 0.69 5.65
N GLY A 121 12.60 1.70 4.91
CA GLY A 121 12.97 3.10 5.13
C GLY A 121 12.64 3.59 6.55
N LEU A 122 11.49 3.19 7.09
CA LEU A 122 11.07 3.52 8.44
C LEU A 122 12.01 2.89 9.49
N ALA A 123 12.38 1.62 9.33
CA ALA A 123 13.32 0.94 10.20
C ALA A 123 14.72 1.57 10.16
N LEU A 124 15.18 2.00 8.98
CA LEU A 124 16.45 2.71 8.82
C LEU A 124 16.42 4.09 9.48
N ALA A 125 15.34 4.86 9.27
CA ALA A 125 15.16 6.17 9.89
C ALA A 125 15.11 6.05 11.43
N TRP A 126 14.32 5.11 11.96
CA TRP A 126 14.24 4.89 13.42
C TRP A 126 15.58 4.55 14.05
N ARG A 127 16.42 3.74 13.38
CA ARG A 127 17.76 3.41 13.89
C ARG A 127 18.67 4.62 14.01
N LYS A 128 18.43 5.69 13.24
CA LYS A 128 19.24 6.92 13.24
C LYS A 128 18.87 7.87 14.38
N TYR A 129 17.63 7.81 14.87
CA TYR A 129 17.08 8.70 15.90
C TYR A 129 16.97 8.05 17.28
N LYS A 130 17.47 6.82 17.42
CA LYS A 130 17.59 6.10 18.67
C LYS A 130 19.01 6.24 19.21
#